data_AF-A0A920VVA7-F1
#
_entry.id   AF-A0A920VVA7-F1
#
_cell.length_a   1.000
_cell.length_b   1.000
_cell.length_c   1.000
_cell.angle_alpha   90.00
_cell.angle_beta   90.00
_cell.angle_gamma   90.00
#
_symmetry.space_group_name_H-M   'P 1'
#
loop_
_entity.id
_entity.type
_entity.pdbx_description
1 polymer ?
#
loop_
_entity_poly.entity_id
_entity_poly.type
_entity_poly.pdbx_seq_one_letter_code
_entity_poly.pdbx_strand_id
1 'polypeptide(L)' 'MKSLQNKNILLGVTGGIAAYKSAEIVRSLKKMNADVRVVMTKSSHEFVTPLTLQALSAILFHQIY' A
#
# COMPACT_ATOMS: atom_id res chain seq x y z
N MET A 1 -15.95 16.45 0.10
CA MET A 1 -14.72 15.62 0.05
C MET A 1 -14.31 15.47 -1.41
N LYS A 2 -13.01 15.59 -1.75
CA LYS A 2 -12.52 15.32 -3.11
C LYS A 2 -12.65 13.83 -3.42
N SER A 3 -13.27 13.49 -4.54
CA SER A 3 -13.37 12.10 -5.03
C SER A 3 -11.99 11.64 -5.51
N LEU A 4 -11.53 10.49 -5.00
CA LEU A 4 -10.35 9.78 -5.52
C LEU A 4 -10.73 8.66 -6.50
N GLN A 5 -11.98 8.67 -6.97
CA GLN A 5 -12.49 7.68 -7.89
C GLN A 5 -11.64 7.65 -9.17
N ASN A 6 -11.22 6.45 -9.55
CA ASN A 6 -10.39 6.16 -10.73
C ASN A 6 -9.04 6.90 -10.72
N LYS A 7 -8.54 7.34 -9.56
CA LYS A 7 -7.17 7.86 -9.44
C LYS A 7 -6.19 6.71 -9.23
N ASN A 8 -5.08 6.78 -9.96
CA ASN A 8 -3.95 5.88 -9.80
C ASN A 8 -3.03 6.43 -8.71
N ILE A 9 -2.83 5.68 -7.64
CA ILE A 9 -2.02 6.07 -6.48
C ILE A 9 -0.91 5.05 -6.28
N LEU A 10 0.33 5.51 -6.22
CA LEU A 10 1.48 4.71 -5.83
C LEU A 10 1.77 4.94 -4.34
N LEU A 11 1.75 3.88 -3.55
CA LEU A 11 2.08 3.90 -2.13
C LEU A 11 3.44 3.23 -1.91
N GLY A 12 4.44 4.03 -1.53
CA GLY A 12 5.74 3.54 -1.08
C GLY A 12 5.74 3.27 0.42
N VAL A 13 6.16 2.07 0.83
CA VAL A 13 6.27 1.65 2.24
C VAL A 13 7.74 1.39 2.57
N THR A 14 8.24 2.04 3.61
CA THR A 14 9.64 1.92 4.06
C THR A 14 9.74 1.34 5.48
N GLY A 15 10.95 1.01 5.94
CA GLY A 15 11.20 0.37 7.24
C GLY A 15 11.13 1.32 8.43
N GLY A 16 9.91 1.69 8.82
CA GLY A 16 9.65 2.36 10.09
C GLY A 16 8.51 1.68 10.83
N ILE A 17 8.42 1.87 12.15
CA ILE A 17 7.37 1.26 12.97
C ILE A 17 5.95 1.56 12.45
N ALA A 18 5.73 2.70 11.80
CA ALA A 18 4.44 3.07 11.23
C ALA A 18 4.03 2.24 9.98
N ALA A 19 4.92 1.41 9.42
CA ALA A 19 4.66 0.65 8.20
C ALA A 19 3.47 -0.30 8.33
N TYR A 20 3.16 -0.84 9.51
CA TYR A 20 1.97 -1.70 9.70
C TYR A 20 0.65 -0.98 9.39
N LYS A 21 0.60 0.35 9.56
CA LYS A 21 -0.58 1.17 9.25
C LYS A 21 -0.83 1.33 7.74
N SER A 22 0.15 0.96 6.91
CA SER A 22 -0.03 0.98 5.45
C SER A 22 -1.24 0.17 4.99
N ALA A 23 -1.57 -0.92 5.69
CA ALA A 23 -2.78 -1.71 5.42
C ALA A 23 -4.07 -0.88 5.54
N GLU A 24 -4.17 -0.04 6.58
CA GLU A 24 -5.32 0.83 6.78
C GLU A 24 -5.39 1.95 5.73
N ILE A 25 -4.23 2.48 5.33
CA ILE A 25 -4.12 3.48 4.26
C ILE A 25 -4.64 2.89 2.95
N VAL A 26 -4.14 1.71 2.54
CA VAL A 26 -4.61 1.02 1.33
C VAL A 26 -6.10 0.78 1.38
N ARG A 27 -6.62 0.25 2.50
CA ARG A 27 -8.05 -0.01 2.67
C ARG A 27 -8.88 1.27 2.51
N SER A 28 -8.41 2.39 3.05
CA SER A 28 -9.11 3.68 2.97
C SER A 28 -9.11 4.23 1.54
N LEU A 29 -7.98 4.15 0.83
CA LEU A 29 -7.89 4.56 -0.57
C LEU A 29 -8.79 3.71 -1.48
N LYS A 30 -8.85 2.39 -1.26
CA LYS A 30 -9.75 1.50 -1.99
C LYS A 30 -11.22 1.81 -1.72
N LYS A 31 -11.60 2.13 -0.47
CA LYS A 31 -12.96 2.62 -0.15
C LYS A 31 -13.34 3.88 -0.91
N MET A 32 -12.36 4.68 -1.30
CA MET A 32 -12.55 5.89 -2.11
C MET A 32 -12.52 5.61 -3.63
N ASN A 33 -12.57 4.34 -4.04
CA ASN A 33 -12.50 3.88 -5.44
C ASN A 33 -11.20 4.31 -6.17
N ALA A 34 -10.09 4.42 -5.45
CA ALA A 34 -8.78 4.60 -6.06
C ALA A 34 -8.19 3.26 -6.53
N ASP A 35 -7.41 3.30 -7.62
CA ASP A 35 -6.49 2.22 -7.99
C ASP A 35 -5.17 2.42 -7.25
N VAL A 36 -4.80 1.47 -6.40
CA VAL A 36 -3.66 1.62 -5.47
C VAL A 36 -2.62 0.56 -5.81
N ARG A 37 -1.41 1.01 -6.09
CA ARG A 37 -0.24 0.15 -6.30
C ARG A 37 0.73 0.35 -5.17
N VAL A 38 1.22 -0.75 -4.60
CA VAL A 38 2.11 -0.70 -3.45
C VAL A 38 3.51 -1.13 -3.84
N VAL A 39 4.51 -0.41 -3.32
CA VAL A 39 5.94 -0.74 -3.42
C VAL A 39 6.53 -0.73 -2.01
N MET A 40 7.37 -1.72 -1.70
CA MET A 40 7.89 -1.97 -0.36
C MET A 40 9.41 -2.06 -0.38
N THR A 41 10.09 -1.52 0.63
CA THR A 41 11.52 -1.77 0.86
C THR A 41 11.72 -3.09 1.59
N LYS A 42 12.92 -3.70 1.50
CA LYS A 42 13.25 -4.90 2.31
C LYS A 42 12.99 -4.68 3.79
N SER A 43 13.43 -3.54 4.33
CA SER A 43 13.25 -3.19 5.75
C SER A 43 11.78 -3.03 6.19
N SER A 44 10.83 -2.77 5.28
CA SER A 44 9.41 -2.70 5.65
C SER A 44 8.78 -4.08 5.89
N HIS A 45 9.41 -5.16 5.41
CA HIS A 45 8.88 -6.52 5.52
C HIS A 45 8.84 -7.02 6.97
N GLU A 46 9.72 -6.48 7.82
CA GLU A 46 9.75 -6.74 9.27
C GLU A 46 8.49 -6.24 10.00
N PHE A 47 7.79 -5.25 9.42
CA PHE A 47 6.64 -4.60 10.06
C PHE A 47 5.31 -4.95 9.39
N VAL A 48 5.33 -5.25 8.09
CA VAL A 48 4.14 -5.63 7.32
C VAL A 48 4.53 -6.51 6.15
N THR A 49 3.81 -7.61 5.97
CA THR A 49 4.14 -8.56 4.90
C THR A 49 3.58 -8.12 3.55
N PRO A 50 4.28 -8.43 2.44
CA PRO A 50 3.76 -8.22 1.09
C PRO A 50 2.41 -8.87 0.83
N LEU A 51 2.14 -10.03 1.44
CA LEU A 51 0.89 -10.76 1.30
C LEU A 51 -0.29 -9.96 1.86
N THR A 52 -0.10 -9.32 3.02
CA THR A 52 -1.12 -8.44 3.63
C THR A 52 -1.51 -7.30 2.69
N LEU A 53 -0.53 -6.64 2.07
CA LEU A 53 -0.81 -5.51 1.19
C LEU A 53 -1.33 -5.94 -0.19
N GLN A 54 -0.93 -7.11 -0.70
CA GLN A 54 -1.51 -7.70 -1.91
C GLN A 54 -3.01 -7.95 -1.78
N ALA A 55 -3.43 -8.56 -0.66
CA ALA A 55 -4.83 -8.84 -0.38
C ALA A 55 -5.70 -7.57 -0.35
N LEU A 56 -5.10 -6.40 -0.05
CA LEU A 56 -5.81 -5.13 0.08
C LEU A 56 -5.73 -4.24 -1.16
N SER A 57 -4.59 -4.23 -1.88
CA SER A 57 -4.33 -3.28 -2.99
C SER A 57 -4.70 -3.82 -4.38
N ALA A 58 -4.83 -5.14 -4.53
CA ALA A 58 -5.05 -5.87 -5.79
C ALA A 58 -3.84 -5.90 -6.76
N ILE A 59 -2.83 -5.02 -6.62
CA ILE A 59 -1.62 -5.01 -7.45
C ILE A 59 -0.41 -4.63 -6.59
N LEU A 60 0.53 -5.55 -6.42
CA LEU A 60 1.81 -5.31 -5.75
C LEU A 60 2.95 -5.37 -6.76
N PHE A 61 3.81 -4.36 -6.76
CA PHE A 61 5.10 -4.44 -7.44
C PHE A 61 6.16 -4.93 -6.45
N HIS A 62 6.81 -6.03 -6.80
CA HIS A 62 7.82 -6.68 -5.98
C HIS A 62 9.16 -5.95 -6.10
N GLN A 63 9.68 -5.51 -4.95
CA GLN A 63 11.09 -5.26 -4.64
C GLN A 63 11.83 -4.22 -5.51
N ILE A 64 11.99 -3.01 -4.96
CA ILE A 64 13.11 -2.13 -5.34
C ILE A 64 14.35 -2.63 -4.55
N TYR A 65 15.16 -3.46 -5.23
CA TYR A 65 16.46 -4.05 -4.82
C TYR A 65 16.48 -5.02 -3.64
#